data_AF-A0A316HKI1-F1
#
_entry.id   AF-A0A316HKI1-F1
#
_cell.length_a   1.000
_cell.length_b   1.000
_cell.length_c   1.000
_cell.angle_alpha   90.00
_cell.angle_beta   90.00
_cell.angle_gamma   90.00
#
_symmetry.space_group_name_H-M   'P 1'
#
loop_
_entity.id
_entity.type
_entity.pdbx_description
1 polymer ?
#
loop_
_entity_poly.entity_id
_entity_poly.type
_entity_poly.pdbx_seq_one_letter_code
_entity_poly.pdbx_strand_id
1 'polypeptide(L)' 'MLVVYGGPTDAVEVPAANCVAVRGEPVEVPDEVGKSLLEQDTWSEVKAKPKAENKKDGDV' A
#
# COMPACT_ATOMS: atom_id res chain seq x y z
N MET A 1 -8.55 4.80 3.15
CA MET A 1 -8.07 5.34 1.85
C MET A 1 -7.15 4.34 1.18
N LEU A 2 -7.09 4.30 -0.16
CA LEU A 2 -6.18 3.44 -0.91
C LEU A 2 -5.04 4.27 -1.49
N VAL A 3 -3.81 3.84 -1.22
CA VAL A 3 -2.59 4.49 -1.72
C VAL A 3 -1.69 3.48 -2.40
N VAL A 4 -0.89 3.93 -3.36
CA VAL A 4 0.12 3.13 -4.06
C VAL A 4 1.49 3.71 -3.74
N TYR A 5 2.41 2.84 -3.33
CA TYR A 5 3.82 3.19 -3.17
C TYR A 5 4.52 3.16 -4.54
N GLY A 6 5.11 4.28 -4.94
CA GLY A 6 5.85 4.45 -6.19
C GLY A 6 7.35 4.71 -6.01
N GLY A 7 7.88 4.54 -4.79
CA GLY A 7 9.28 4.83 -4.48
C GLY A 7 10.29 3.82 -5.04
N PRO A 8 11.58 3.98 -4.70
CA PRO A 8 12.66 3.22 -5.33
C PRO A 8 12.73 1.75 -4.89
N THR A 9 12.24 1.41 -3.70
CA THR A 9 12.31 0.03 -3.16
C THR A 9 11.13 -0.81 -3.61
N ASP A 10 11.27 -2.14 -3.57
CA ASP A 10 10.18 -3.05 -3.97
C ASP A 10 9.02 -3.08 -2.99
N ALA A 11 9.27 -2.81 -1.71
CA ALA A 11 8.25 -2.67 -0.68
C ALA A 11 8.75 -1.78 0.46
N VAL A 12 7.81 -1.23 1.22
CA VAL A 12 8.07 -0.47 2.45
C VAL A 12 7.08 -0.87 3.53
N GLU A 13 7.57 -0.96 4.76
CA GLU A 13 6.71 -1.13 5.92
C GLU A 13 6.06 0.21 6.27
N VAL A 14 4.77 0.18 6.59
CA VAL A 14 3.99 1.33 7.06
C VAL A 14 3.58 1.04 8.50
N PRO A 15 4.41 1.39 9.51
CA PRO A 15 4.13 1.04 10.90
C PRO A 15 2.81 1.61 11.41
N ALA A 16 2.43 2.80 10.94
CA ALA A 16 1.19 3.48 11.33
C ALA A 16 -0.07 2.75 10.84
N ALA A 17 0.03 1.95 9.78
CA ALA A 17 -1.04 1.08 9.27
C ALA A 17 -0.80 -0.41 9.58
N ASN A 18 0.32 -0.73 10.24
CA ASN A 18 0.78 -2.08 10.56
C ASN A 18 0.73 -3.03 9.33
N CYS A 19 1.16 -2.53 8.18
CA CYS A 19 1.12 -3.24 6.90
C CYS A 19 2.40 -3.03 6.09
N VAL A 20 2.60 -3.86 5.07
CA VAL A 20 3.68 -3.70 4.08
C VAL A 20 3.07 -3.25 2.76
N ALA A 21 3.48 -2.08 2.28
CA ALA A 21 3.09 -1.58 0.97
C ALA A 21 4.08 -2.07 -0.08
N VAL A 22 3.60 -2.85 -1.04
CA VAL A 22 4.40 -3.30 -2.19
C VAL A 22 4.35 -2.24 -3.27
N ARG A 23 5.49 -1.98 -3.93
CA ARG A 23 5.58 -0.97 -4.98
C ARG A 23 4.64 -1.30 -6.13
N GLY A 24 3.82 -0.31 -6.52
CA GLY A 24 2.83 -0.43 -7.59
C GLY A 24 1.52 -1.11 -7.17
N GLU A 25 1.45 -1.70 -5.97
CA GLU A 25 0.25 -2.35 -5.46
C GLU A 25 -0.55 -1.39 -4.56
N PRO A 26 -1.88 -1.34 -4.70
CA PRO A 26 -2.72 -0.53 -3.83
C PRO A 26 -2.80 -1.15 -2.43
N VAL A 27 -2.49 -0.34 -1.41
CA VAL A 27 -2.63 -0.71 0.00
C VAL A 27 -3.72 0.13 0.66
N GLU A 28 -4.55 -0.53 1.45
CA GLU A 28 -5.58 0.14 2.25
C GLU A 28 -4.98 0.60 3.58
N VAL A 29 -5.08 1.90 3.83
CA VAL A 29 -4.58 2.54 5.05
C VAL A 29 -5.66 3.43 5.67
N PRO A 30 -5.60 3.70 6.98
CA PRO A 30 -6.47 4.68 7.61
C PRO A 30 -6.33 6.06 6.93
N ASP A 31 -7.41 6.82 6.83
CA ASP A 31 -7.41 8.10 6.09
C ASP A 31 -6.40 9.11 6.64
N GLU A 32 -6.18 9.13 7.96
CA GLU A 32 -5.15 9.98 8.58
C GLU A 32 -3.74 9.59 8.13
N VAL A 33 -3.45 8.29 8.09
CA VAL A 33 -2.17 7.76 7.60
C VAL A 33 -2.04 8.03 6.09
N GLY A 34 -3.10 7.79 5.32
CA GLY A 34 -3.13 8.03 3.89
C GLY A 34 -2.79 9.48 3.54
N LYS A 35 -3.38 10.46 4.23
CA LYS A 35 -3.05 11.88 4.05
C LYS A 35 -1.56 12.15 4.29
N SER A 36 -0.99 11.66 5.39
CA SER A 36 0.43 11.83 5.69
C SER A 36 1.38 11.12 4.71
N LEU A 37 0.95 9.99 4.13
CA LEU A 37 1.70 9.32 3.06
C LEU A 37 1.66 10.12 1.77
N LEU A 38 0.50 10.69 1.41
CA LEU A 38 0.33 11.51 0.20
C LEU A 38 1.09 12.84 0.22
N GLU A 39 1.49 13.34 1.39
CA GLU A 39 2.40 14.48 1.51
C GLU A 39 3.83 14.15 1.05
N GLN A 40 4.16 12.87 0.87
CA GLN A 40 5.46 12.42 0.36
C GLN A 40 5.38 12.16 -1.15
N ASP A 41 6.43 12.55 -1.89
CA ASP A 41 6.51 12.39 -3.36
C ASP A 41 6.46 10.93 -3.86
N THR A 42 6.55 9.96 -2.95
CA THR A 42 6.63 8.53 -3.28
C THR A 42 5.29 7.80 -3.19
N TRP A 43 4.20 8.49 -2.84
CA TRP A 43 2.87 7.88 -2.70
C TRP A 43 1.84 8.55 -3.60
N SER A 44 0.81 7.81 -3.98
CA SER A 44 -0.28 8.33 -4.80
C SER A 44 -1.61 7.72 -4.38
N GLU A 45 -2.65 8.54 -4.30
CA GLU A 45 -4.00 8.09 -3.98
C GLU A 45 -4.59 7.38 -5.19
N VAL A 46 -5.23 6.24 -4.98
CA VAL A 46 -5.95 5.54 -6.02
C VAL A 46 -7.40 5.33 -5.61
N LYS A 47 -8.31 5.56 -6.56
CA LYS A 47 -9.75 5.30 -6.39
C LYS A 47 -10.14 3.85 -6.68
N ALA A 48 -9.17 3.00 -7.02
CA ALA A 48 -9.41 1.65 -7.52
C ALA A 48 -9.59 0.66 -6.37
N LYS A 49 -10.66 -0.15 -6.44
CA LYS A 49 -11.00 -1.22 -5.51
C LYS A 49 -9.77 -2.12 -5.26
N PRO A 50 -9.50 -2.54 -4.01
CA PRO A 50 -8.38 -3.43 -3.73
C PRO A 50 -8.56 -4.67 -4.59
N LYS A 51 -7.55 -4.99 -5.41
CA LYS A 51 -7.41 -6.36 -5.94
C LYS A 51 -6.99 -7.23 -4.76
N ALA A 52 -7.97 -7.58 -3.93
CA ALA A 52 -7.82 -8.72 -3.05
C ALA A 52 -7.89 -10.01 -3.90
N GLU A 53 -7.17 -11.02 -3.42
CA GLU A 53 -6.96 -12.39 -3.93
C GLU A 53 -5.72 -12.56 -4.84
N ASN A 54 -4.70 -13.36 -4.49
CA ASN A 54 -4.72 -14.52 -3.60
C ASN A 54 -3.36 -14.81 -2.93
N LYS A 55 -3.51 -15.45 -1.78
CA LYS A 55 -2.55 -15.97 -0.80
C LYS A 55 -1.41 -16.79 -1.42
N LYS A 56 -0.26 -16.75 -0.74
CA LYS A 56 0.55 -17.96 -0.52
C LYS A 56 -0.36 -18.99 0.18
N ASP A 57 -0.93 -19.90 -0.58
CA ASP A 57 -1.37 -21.20 -0.06
C ASP A 57 -0.40 -22.20 -0.72
N GLY A 58 0.49 -22.77 0.09
CA GLY A 58 1.36 -23.84 -0.36
C GLY A 58 0.62 -25.17 -0.27
N ASP A 59 0.82 -26.06 -1.24
CA ASP A 59 0.85 -27.52 -1.05
C ASP A 59 1.32 -28.21 -2.35
N VAL A 60 2.52 -28.80 -2.32
CA VAL A 60 3.00 -30.08 -2.94
C VAL A 60 4.52 -30.10 -3.03
#